data_AF-A0A2G9ZZZ9-F1
#
_entry.id   AF-A0A2G9ZZZ9-F1
#
_cell.length_a   1.000
_cell.length_b   1.000
_cell.length_c   1.000
_cell.angle_alpha   90.00
_cell.angle_beta   90.00
_cell.angle_gamma   90.00
#
_symmetry.space_group_name_H-M   'P 1'
#
loop_
_entity.id
_entity.type
_entity.pdbx_description
1 polymer ?
#
loop_
_entity_poly.entity_id
_entity_poly.type
_entity_poly.pdbx_seq_one_letter_code
_entity_poly.pdbx_strand_id
1 'polypeptide(L)'
;MKKKICWAGILCVFLCLGLLSGCNDDDDDTKSDSELIGSWIANYSEDDCIIINEWSFSNDNTFIFHCTESCEGDDGYECTNKGTWEVRDGFLYATNTEVTDPNDDEIGVEYKLMYFITSTEKLAITDYIHTRTGSGTGIAGEWKSSFDDGGCQEILIFNSNGTFSAEEVCPGGDEDEPFSGTYTIDGDRMNANFTSENGPETFKGFYKIVDSNLINVPEEELFSKD
;
A
#
# COMPACT_ATOMS: atom_id res chain seq x y z
N MET A 1 -11.78 -26.40 -9.41
CA MET A 1 -11.37 -25.03 -9.74
C MET A 1 -11.36 -24.23 -8.46
N LYS A 2 -10.16 -23.95 -7.94
CA LYS A 2 -9.99 -22.98 -6.85
C LYS A 2 -10.07 -21.61 -7.52
N LYS A 3 -11.01 -20.76 -7.10
CA LYS A 3 -11.01 -19.36 -7.52
C LYS A 3 -9.83 -18.71 -6.79
N LYS A 4 -8.77 -18.36 -7.53
CA LYS A 4 -7.80 -17.38 -7.05
C LYS A 4 -8.46 -16.02 -7.30
N ILE A 5 -8.66 -15.27 -6.24
CA ILE A 5 -9.24 -13.93 -6.26
C ILE A 5 -8.06 -13.03 -6.63
N CYS A 6 -8.07 -12.44 -7.84
CA CYS A 6 -7.25 -11.27 -8.13
C CYS A 6 -7.79 -10.16 -7.22
N TRP A 7 -6.90 -9.61 -6.41
CA TRP A 7 -7.22 -8.74 -5.30
C TRP A 7 -7.60 -7.35 -5.80
N ALA A 8 -8.90 -7.04 -5.73
CA ALA A 8 -9.45 -5.69 -5.71
C ALA A 8 -10.42 -5.63 -4.53
N GLY A 9 -9.94 -5.12 -3.40
CA GLY A 9 -10.61 -5.13 -2.10
C GLY A 9 -11.66 -4.03 -1.95
N ILE A 10 -12.90 -4.41 -2.25
CA ILE A 10 -14.19 -3.71 -2.17
C ILE A 10 -14.63 -3.31 -0.73
N LEU A 11 -15.02 -2.02 -0.55
CA LEU A 11 -16.27 -1.50 0.08
C LEU A 11 -16.42 -1.13 1.60
N CYS A 12 -17.00 0.08 1.79
CA CYS A 12 -18.13 0.49 2.68
C CYS A 12 -17.93 1.47 3.90
N VAL A 13 -17.97 2.79 3.60
CA VAL A 13 -18.95 3.84 4.00
C VAL A 13 -19.48 4.04 5.48
N PHE A 14 -19.34 5.31 5.93
CA PHE A 14 -20.06 6.18 6.93
C PHE A 14 -19.70 6.19 8.45
N LEU A 15 -19.11 7.32 8.92
CA LEU A 15 -19.76 8.35 9.79
C LEU A 15 -18.86 9.57 10.09
N CYS A 16 -19.51 10.71 10.36
CA CYS A 16 -18.97 12.08 10.30
C CYS A 16 -18.33 12.64 11.60
N LEU A 17 -17.63 13.77 11.40
CA LEU A 17 -17.40 14.94 12.29
C LEU A 17 -16.26 14.88 13.32
N GLY A 18 -15.32 15.82 13.16
CA GLY A 18 -14.41 16.24 14.23
C GLY A 18 -13.32 17.22 13.80
N LEU A 19 -13.68 18.50 13.66
CA LEU A 19 -12.75 19.63 13.56
C LEU A 19 -11.74 19.62 14.72
N LEU A 20 -10.44 19.65 14.45
CA LEU A 20 -9.47 20.42 15.25
C LEU A 20 -8.29 20.86 14.38
N SER A 21 -8.18 22.18 14.22
CA SER A 21 -6.99 22.89 13.75
C SER A 21 -5.85 22.72 14.75
N GLY A 22 -4.71 22.20 14.30
CA GLY A 22 -3.45 22.24 15.02
C GLY A 22 -2.36 22.72 14.08
N CYS A 23 -1.89 23.95 14.27
CA CYS A 23 -0.69 24.46 13.61
C CYS A 23 0.51 23.64 14.11
N ASN A 24 1.20 22.93 13.22
CA ASN A 24 2.58 22.51 13.47
C ASN A 24 3.46 23.08 12.36
N ASP A 25 4.32 24.02 12.75
CA ASP A 25 5.54 24.39 12.05
C ASP A 25 6.46 23.15 12.13
N ASP A 26 6.43 22.31 11.11
CA ASP A 26 7.55 21.42 10.82
C ASP A 26 7.92 21.70 9.37
N ASP A 27 9.22 21.86 9.12
CA ASP A 27 9.82 22.05 7.80
C ASP A 27 9.44 20.85 6.92
N ASP A 28 8.27 20.95 6.30
CA ASP A 28 7.74 19.96 5.40
C ASP A 28 8.58 20.07 4.12
N ASP A 29 9.57 19.18 4.01
CA ASP A 29 10.08 18.69 2.73
C ASP A 29 8.94 17.94 1.99
N THR A 30 7.75 18.55 1.90
CA THR A 30 6.69 18.19 0.96
C THR A 30 7.22 18.52 -0.42
N LYS A 31 7.98 17.56 -0.96
CA LYS A 31 8.05 17.30 -2.38
C LYS A 31 6.67 17.58 -2.98
N SER A 32 6.57 18.65 -3.77
CA SER A 32 5.29 19.18 -4.23
C SER A 32 4.57 18.15 -5.09
N ASP A 33 3.24 18.13 -5.04
CA ASP A 33 2.35 17.23 -5.83
C ASP A 33 2.72 17.16 -7.33
N SER A 34 3.43 18.16 -7.84
CA SER A 34 4.07 18.14 -9.16
C SER A 34 5.02 16.96 -9.41
N GLU A 35 5.59 16.34 -8.38
CA GLU A 35 6.50 15.20 -8.53
C GLU A 35 5.78 13.94 -9.02
N LEU A 36 4.49 13.78 -8.64
CA LEU A 36 3.64 12.69 -9.12
C LEU A 36 3.37 12.76 -10.62
N ILE A 37 3.39 13.96 -11.20
CA ILE A 37 3.13 14.16 -12.63
C ILE A 37 4.11 13.36 -13.47
N GLY A 38 3.55 12.62 -14.44
CA GLY A 38 4.29 11.73 -15.32
C GLY A 38 3.74 10.30 -15.26
N SER A 39 4.49 9.39 -15.88
CA SER A 39 4.18 7.97 -15.95
C SER A 39 5.11 7.18 -15.04
N TRP A 40 4.53 6.19 -14.37
CA TRP A 40 5.15 5.37 -13.33
C TRP A 40 4.82 3.92 -13.62
N ILE A 41 5.84 3.06 -13.72
CA ILE A 41 5.67 1.64 -14.06
C ILE A 41 6.30 0.75 -12.99
N ALA A 42 5.52 -0.21 -12.49
CA ALA A 42 6.00 -1.32 -11.69
C ALA A 42 5.90 -2.61 -12.51
N ASN A 43 6.94 -3.44 -12.44
CA ASN A 43 6.99 -4.74 -13.10
C ASN A 43 7.59 -5.74 -12.12
N TYR A 44 6.77 -6.70 -11.71
CA TYR A 44 7.16 -7.72 -10.74
C TYR A 44 6.54 -9.06 -11.11
N SER A 45 7.06 -10.11 -10.47
CA SER A 45 6.57 -11.48 -10.64
C SER A 45 6.06 -11.99 -9.30
N GLU A 46 4.87 -12.56 -9.32
CA GLU A 46 4.27 -13.24 -8.18
C GLU A 46 3.90 -14.66 -8.64
N ASP A 47 4.32 -15.69 -7.91
CA ASP A 47 4.22 -17.09 -8.35
C ASP A 47 4.76 -17.29 -9.80
N ASP A 48 3.90 -17.78 -10.69
CA ASP A 48 4.17 -18.04 -12.11
C ASP A 48 3.56 -16.93 -13.01
N CYS A 49 3.29 -15.75 -12.43
CA CYS A 49 2.65 -14.61 -13.08
C CYS A 49 3.61 -13.43 -13.20
N ILE A 50 3.52 -12.71 -14.33
CA ILE A 50 4.16 -11.41 -14.53
C ILE A 50 3.08 -10.35 -14.42
N ILE A 51 3.31 -9.36 -13.56
CA ILE A 51 2.39 -8.26 -13.30
C ILE A 51 3.06 -6.95 -13.72
N ILE A 52 2.33 -6.15 -14.50
CA ILE A 52 2.73 -4.81 -14.94
C ILE A 52 1.63 -3.85 -14.51
N ASN A 53 2.00 -2.87 -13.70
CA ASN A 53 1.11 -1.80 -13.26
C ASN A 53 1.69 -0.46 -13.71
N GLU A 54 0.85 0.39 -14.31
CA GLU A 54 1.25 1.68 -14.84
C GLU A 54 0.30 2.77 -14.35
N TRP A 55 0.83 3.77 -13.65
CA TRP A 55 0.12 5.00 -13.31
C TRP A 55 0.59 6.15 -14.19
N SER A 56 -0.33 6.93 -14.72
CA SER A 56 -0.04 8.19 -15.42
C SER A 56 -0.85 9.32 -14.81
N PHE A 57 -0.17 10.28 -14.17
CA PHE A 57 -0.79 11.45 -13.55
C PHE A 57 -0.56 12.69 -14.41
N SER A 58 -1.65 13.40 -14.73
CA SER A 58 -1.63 14.60 -15.58
C SER A 58 -1.85 15.88 -14.76
N ASN A 59 -1.37 17.01 -15.30
CA ASN A 59 -1.47 18.33 -14.66
C ASN A 59 -2.89 18.89 -14.58
N ASP A 60 -3.84 18.28 -15.27
CA ASP A 60 -5.27 18.63 -15.23
C ASP A 60 -6.05 17.79 -14.21
N ASN A 61 -5.34 17.19 -13.25
CA ASN A 61 -5.86 16.33 -12.19
C ASN A 61 -6.56 15.08 -12.72
N THR A 62 -6.18 14.60 -13.91
CA THR A 62 -6.62 13.30 -14.44
C THR A 62 -5.55 12.24 -14.25
N PHE A 63 -5.97 11.00 -14.07
CA PHE A 63 -5.07 9.85 -14.07
C PHE A 63 -5.56 8.74 -15.01
N ILE A 64 -4.61 7.90 -15.42
CA ILE A 64 -4.86 6.61 -16.05
C ILE A 64 -4.03 5.58 -15.29
N PHE A 65 -4.67 4.50 -14.86
CA PHE A 65 -4.04 3.31 -14.33
C PHE A 65 -4.28 2.16 -15.31
N HIS A 66 -3.21 1.50 -15.76
CA HIS A 66 -3.29 0.27 -16.52
C HIS A 66 -2.68 -0.87 -15.70
N CYS A 67 -3.32 -2.03 -15.72
CA CYS A 67 -2.74 -3.25 -15.17
C CYS A 67 -2.75 -4.35 -16.23
N THR A 68 -1.73 -5.19 -16.20
CA THR A 68 -1.65 -6.42 -16.98
C THR A 68 -1.08 -7.52 -16.10
N GLU A 69 -1.72 -8.67 -16.10
CA GLU A 69 -1.21 -9.89 -15.46
C GLU A 69 -1.18 -11.03 -16.48
N SER A 70 -0.07 -11.75 -16.53
CA SER A 70 0.14 -12.87 -17.45
C SER A 70 0.73 -14.05 -16.68
N CYS A 71 -0.09 -15.09 -16.50
CA CYS A 71 0.27 -16.32 -15.80
C CYS A 71 0.49 -17.49 -16.77
N GLU A 72 1.31 -18.48 -16.39
CA GLU A 72 1.43 -19.72 -17.17
C GLU A 72 0.09 -20.47 -17.24
N GLY A 73 -0.45 -20.62 -18.45
CA GLY A 73 -1.65 -21.41 -18.70
C GLY A 73 -2.99 -20.68 -18.54
N ASP A 74 -2.97 -19.35 -18.45
CA ASP A 74 -4.16 -18.49 -18.45
C ASP A 74 -4.17 -17.56 -19.69
N ASP A 75 -5.34 -17.01 -20.02
CA ASP A 75 -5.54 -16.05 -21.13
C ASP A 75 -5.02 -14.64 -20.77
N GLY A 76 -4.55 -14.45 -19.54
CA GLY A 76 -4.08 -13.18 -18.99
C GLY A 76 -5.22 -12.26 -18.56
N TYR A 77 -4.85 -11.15 -17.94
CA TYR A 77 -5.74 -10.14 -17.39
C TYR A 77 -5.25 -8.76 -17.78
N GLU A 78 -6.17 -7.87 -18.13
CA GLU A 78 -5.89 -6.48 -18.48
C GLU A 78 -6.99 -5.60 -17.88
N CYS A 79 -6.61 -4.51 -17.22
CA CYS A 79 -7.53 -3.51 -16.71
C CYS A 79 -7.08 -2.10 -17.09
N THR A 80 -8.05 -1.19 -17.13
CA THR A 80 -7.80 0.24 -17.29
C THR A 80 -8.78 1.01 -16.42
N ASN A 81 -8.25 1.81 -15.51
CA ASN A 81 -9.01 2.73 -14.68
C ASN A 81 -8.60 4.15 -15.05
N LYS A 82 -9.58 5.03 -15.27
CA LYS A 82 -9.34 6.45 -15.55
C LYS A 82 -10.16 7.29 -14.63
N GLY A 83 -9.62 8.41 -14.20
CA GLY A 83 -10.30 9.20 -13.21
C GLY A 83 -9.67 10.54 -12.94
N THR A 84 -10.10 11.13 -11.82
CA THR A 84 -9.50 12.33 -11.27
C THR A 84 -8.69 11.99 -10.03
N TRP A 85 -7.66 12.78 -9.76
CA TRP A 85 -6.88 12.65 -8.55
C TRP A 85 -6.62 14.00 -7.87
N GLU A 86 -6.44 13.96 -6.56
CA GLU A 86 -5.98 15.09 -5.77
C GLU A 86 -5.21 14.62 -4.54
N VAL A 87 -4.33 15.47 -4.02
CA VAL A 87 -3.63 15.22 -2.76
C VAL A 87 -4.28 16.06 -1.67
N ARG A 88 -4.68 15.42 -0.58
CA ARG A 88 -5.27 16.08 0.60
C ARG A 88 -4.70 15.43 1.86
N ASP A 89 -4.27 16.23 2.82
CA ASP A 89 -3.75 15.77 4.11
C ASP A 89 -2.63 14.70 4.00
N GLY A 90 -1.77 14.79 2.98
CA GLY A 90 -0.68 13.84 2.74
C GLY A 90 -1.09 12.50 2.12
N PHE A 91 -2.36 12.35 1.73
CA PHE A 91 -2.89 11.18 1.01
C PHE A 91 -3.25 11.56 -0.43
N LEU A 92 -3.10 10.58 -1.33
CA LEU A 92 -3.60 10.65 -2.69
C LEU A 92 -5.03 10.12 -2.71
N TYR A 93 -5.95 10.89 -3.26
CA TYR A 93 -7.33 10.45 -3.50
C TYR A 93 -7.54 10.29 -4.98
N ALA A 94 -7.90 9.09 -5.42
CA ALA A 94 -8.20 8.77 -6.81
C ALA A 94 -9.69 8.44 -6.94
N THR A 95 -10.39 9.01 -7.91
CA THR A 95 -11.81 8.70 -8.17
C THR A 95 -11.98 8.18 -9.58
N ASN A 96 -12.42 6.93 -9.72
CA ASN A 96 -12.67 6.32 -11.03
C ASN A 96 -13.85 6.97 -11.73
N THR A 97 -13.70 7.24 -13.02
CA THR A 97 -14.75 7.75 -13.93
C THR A 97 -15.02 6.79 -15.09
N GLU A 98 -14.04 5.96 -15.42
CA GLU A 98 -14.12 4.89 -16.42
C GLU A 98 -13.30 3.71 -15.89
N VAL A 99 -13.88 2.51 -15.94
CA VAL A 99 -13.26 1.25 -15.51
C VAL A 99 -13.52 0.22 -16.61
N THR A 100 -12.47 -0.46 -17.06
CA THR A 100 -12.56 -1.60 -17.99
C THR A 100 -12.16 -2.93 -17.33
N ASP A 101 -11.93 -2.90 -16.03
CA ASP A 101 -11.65 -4.08 -15.24
C ASP A 101 -12.87 -5.04 -15.29
N PRO A 102 -12.69 -6.31 -15.67
CA PRO A 102 -13.80 -7.27 -15.72
C PRO A 102 -14.28 -7.72 -14.33
N ASN A 103 -13.49 -7.46 -13.28
CA ASN A 103 -13.76 -7.81 -11.88
C ASN A 103 -14.19 -6.60 -11.03
N ASP A 104 -14.02 -5.38 -11.53
CA ASP A 104 -14.37 -4.13 -10.84
C ASP A 104 -15.28 -3.26 -11.74
N ASP A 105 -16.41 -2.79 -11.22
CA ASP A 105 -17.32 -1.87 -11.90
C ASP A 105 -17.53 -0.56 -11.13
N GLU A 106 -16.68 -0.26 -10.15
CA GLU A 106 -16.82 0.85 -9.23
C GLU A 106 -16.44 2.21 -9.86
N ILE A 107 -17.40 2.79 -10.58
CA ILE A 107 -17.34 4.17 -11.05
C ILE A 107 -17.83 5.13 -9.95
N GLY A 108 -17.09 6.22 -9.74
CA GLY A 108 -17.43 7.29 -8.80
C GLY A 108 -17.02 7.00 -7.35
N VAL A 109 -16.34 5.88 -7.09
CA VAL A 109 -15.74 5.56 -5.80
C VAL A 109 -14.39 6.27 -5.67
N GLU A 110 -14.18 6.91 -4.53
CA GLU A 110 -12.94 7.60 -4.17
C GLU A 110 -12.07 6.65 -3.32
N TYR A 111 -10.87 6.36 -3.81
CA TYR A 111 -9.85 5.57 -3.12
C TYR A 111 -8.92 6.50 -2.38
N LYS A 112 -8.74 6.25 -1.08
CA LYS A 112 -7.74 6.92 -0.26
C LYS A 112 -6.46 6.09 -0.26
N LEU A 113 -5.42 6.61 -0.91
CA LEU A 113 -4.14 5.95 -1.08
C LEU A 113 -3.07 6.70 -0.28
N MET A 114 -2.17 5.94 0.35
CA MET A 114 -0.91 6.51 0.83
C MET A 114 0.12 6.42 -0.28
N TYR A 115 0.95 7.45 -0.40
CA TYR A 115 2.00 7.49 -1.40
C TYR A 115 3.25 8.21 -0.90
N PHE A 116 4.39 7.89 -1.53
CA PHE A 116 5.61 8.69 -1.42
C PHE A 116 6.61 8.37 -2.52
N ILE A 117 7.43 9.37 -2.85
CA ILE A 117 8.62 9.17 -3.69
C ILE A 117 9.79 8.83 -2.77
N THR A 118 10.34 7.64 -2.94
CA THR A 118 11.46 7.13 -2.15
C THR A 118 12.75 7.95 -2.38
N SER A 119 13.74 7.73 -1.52
CA SER A 119 15.11 8.25 -1.66
C SER A 119 15.79 7.81 -2.96
N THR A 120 15.28 6.78 -3.63
CA THR A 120 15.75 6.31 -4.94
C THR A 120 14.84 6.72 -6.09
N GLU A 121 14.02 7.76 -5.91
CA GLU A 121 13.13 8.34 -6.94
C GLU A 121 12.13 7.33 -7.52
N LYS A 122 11.73 6.34 -6.72
CA LYS A 122 10.64 5.42 -7.05
C LYS A 122 9.36 5.85 -6.35
N LEU A 123 8.21 5.60 -6.96
CA LEU A 123 6.91 5.83 -6.34
C LEU A 123 6.45 4.57 -5.60
N ALA A 124 6.15 4.74 -4.32
CA ALA A 124 5.32 3.83 -3.53
C ALA A 124 3.90 4.40 -3.49
N ILE A 125 2.90 3.58 -3.81
CA ILE A 125 1.48 3.93 -3.79
C ILE A 125 0.69 2.68 -3.40
N THR A 126 -0.14 2.77 -2.36
CA THR A 126 -0.92 1.63 -1.85
C THR A 126 -2.14 2.10 -1.05
N ASP A 127 -3.18 1.27 -1.02
CA ASP A 127 -4.32 1.33 -0.10
C ASP A 127 -4.12 0.46 1.15
N TYR A 128 -3.06 -0.36 1.19
CA TYR A 128 -2.71 -1.18 2.34
C TYR A 128 -1.99 -0.37 3.40
N ILE A 129 -2.74 0.02 4.44
CA ILE A 129 -2.29 0.98 5.45
C ILE A 129 -2.39 0.35 6.84
N HIS A 130 -1.34 0.45 7.65
CA HIS A 130 -1.44 0.10 9.07
C HIS A 130 -1.57 1.34 9.95
N THR A 131 -2.61 1.40 10.77
CA THR A 131 -2.83 2.48 11.73
C THR A 131 -2.23 2.13 13.08
N ARG A 132 -1.52 3.08 13.69
CA ARG A 132 -0.97 2.92 15.04
C ARG A 132 -2.08 2.86 16.09
N THR A 133 -2.00 1.88 17.00
CA THR A 133 -3.00 1.67 18.07
C THR A 133 -2.55 2.07 19.47
N GLY A 134 -1.33 2.60 19.61
CA GLY A 134 -0.77 3.01 20.90
C GLY A 134 0.28 4.12 20.80
N SER A 135 1.04 4.31 21.89
CA SER A 135 2.16 5.23 21.92
C SER A 135 3.39 4.63 21.23
N GLY A 136 4.11 5.43 20.46
CA GLY A 136 5.41 5.06 19.90
C GLY A 136 6.06 6.24 19.20
N THR A 137 7.31 6.09 18.79
CA THR A 137 8.08 7.12 18.08
C THR A 137 8.77 6.48 16.88
N GLY A 138 8.68 7.13 15.71
CA GLY A 138 9.17 6.52 14.46
C GLY A 138 8.43 5.21 14.19
N ILE A 139 9.11 4.19 13.67
CA ILE A 139 8.45 2.91 13.35
C ILE A 139 8.07 2.07 14.59
N ALA A 140 8.75 2.25 15.73
CA ALA A 140 8.49 1.44 16.91
C ALA A 140 7.06 1.66 17.43
N GLY A 141 6.32 0.58 17.65
CA GLY A 141 4.91 0.58 18.08
C GLY A 141 4.12 -0.60 17.54
N GLU A 142 2.85 -0.65 17.94
CA GLU A 142 1.84 -1.56 17.41
C GLU A 142 1.07 -0.85 16.29
N TRP A 143 0.88 -1.56 15.19
CA TRP A 143 0.23 -1.11 13.97
C TRP A 143 -0.77 -2.16 13.53
N LYS A 144 -1.95 -1.73 13.08
CA LYS A 144 -3.02 -2.65 12.65
C LYS A 144 -3.46 -2.31 11.24
N SER A 145 -3.57 -3.31 10.38
CA SER A 145 -4.04 -3.09 9.01
C SER A 145 -5.43 -2.46 9.03
N SER A 146 -5.65 -1.56 8.08
CA SER A 146 -6.96 -1.00 7.75
C SER A 146 -7.83 -2.00 6.99
N PHE A 147 -7.23 -3.08 6.49
CA PHE A 147 -7.90 -4.12 5.75
C PHE A 147 -8.63 -5.09 6.68
N ASP A 148 -9.83 -5.48 6.26
CA ASP A 148 -10.69 -6.46 6.91
C ASP A 148 -10.92 -7.61 5.90
N ASP A 149 -9.92 -8.48 5.71
CA ASP A 149 -10.09 -9.63 4.79
C ASP A 149 -11.01 -10.65 5.44
N GLY A 150 -12.30 -10.58 5.12
CA GLY A 150 -13.27 -11.51 5.69
C GLY A 150 -13.36 -11.48 7.23
N GLY A 151 -12.92 -10.41 7.88
CA GLY A 151 -12.83 -10.31 9.34
C GLY A 151 -11.40 -10.11 9.86
N CYS A 152 -10.40 -10.52 9.09
CA CYS A 152 -9.02 -10.67 9.56
C CYS A 152 -8.27 -9.34 9.60
N GLN A 153 -7.53 -9.12 10.69
CA GLN A 153 -6.70 -7.93 10.90
C GLN A 153 -5.25 -8.33 11.16
N GLU A 154 -4.33 -7.81 10.35
CA GLU A 154 -2.89 -7.94 10.57
C GLU A 154 -2.44 -6.97 11.65
N ILE A 155 -1.63 -7.46 12.60
CA ILE A 155 -1.03 -6.69 13.67
C ILE A 155 0.49 -6.79 13.55
N LEU A 156 1.14 -5.65 13.33
CA LEU A 156 2.60 -5.51 13.29
C LEU A 156 3.08 -4.84 14.57
N ILE A 157 4.06 -5.45 15.24
CA ILE A 157 4.68 -4.90 16.44
C ILE A 157 6.18 -4.71 16.19
N PHE A 158 6.60 -3.46 16.03
CA PHE A 158 8.00 -3.08 15.90
C PHE A 158 8.56 -2.65 17.26
N ASN A 159 9.55 -3.36 17.77
CA ASN A 159 10.18 -3.06 19.05
C ASN A 159 11.42 -2.18 18.86
N SER A 160 11.65 -1.24 19.78
CA SER A 160 12.79 -0.31 19.71
C SER A 160 14.18 -0.97 19.76
N ASN A 161 14.26 -2.26 20.06
CA ASN A 161 15.48 -3.07 20.05
C ASN A 161 15.80 -3.67 18.66
N GLY A 162 15.00 -3.36 17.62
CA GLY A 162 15.18 -3.89 16.28
C GLY A 162 14.57 -5.29 16.07
N THR A 163 13.68 -5.75 16.95
CA THR A 163 12.88 -6.98 16.71
C THR A 163 11.46 -6.63 16.31
N PHE A 164 10.82 -7.47 15.52
CA PHE A 164 9.40 -7.31 15.20
C PHE A 164 8.65 -8.63 15.30
N SER A 165 7.32 -8.53 15.41
CA SER A 165 6.40 -9.65 15.23
C SER A 165 5.23 -9.22 14.38
N ALA A 166 4.65 -10.18 13.66
CA ALA A 166 3.45 -10.04 12.87
C ALA A 166 2.51 -11.19 13.24
N GLU A 167 1.23 -10.88 13.39
CA GLU A 167 0.16 -11.85 13.60
C GLU A 167 -1.08 -11.42 12.85
N GLU A 168 -1.88 -12.39 12.40
CA GLU A 168 -3.20 -12.14 11.84
C GLU A 168 -4.26 -12.58 12.84
N VAL A 169 -5.25 -11.73 13.08
CA VAL A 169 -6.35 -12.01 14.02
C VAL A 169 -7.66 -12.10 13.25
N CYS A 170 -8.19 -13.32 13.15
CA CYS A 170 -9.40 -13.63 12.36
C CYS A 170 -10.62 -14.00 13.24
N PRO A 171 -11.83 -13.49 12.93
CA PRO A 171 -13.08 -13.90 13.55
C PRO A 171 -13.39 -15.38 13.26
N GLY A 172 -13.06 -16.25 14.22
CA GLY A 172 -13.28 -17.70 14.08
C GLY A 172 -12.08 -18.54 14.44
N GLY A 173 -10.90 -17.94 14.59
CA GLY A 173 -9.66 -18.61 15.00
C GLY A 173 -8.91 -19.32 13.86
N ASP A 174 -9.23 -19.01 12.61
CA ASP A 174 -8.42 -19.38 11.44
C ASP A 174 -7.26 -18.37 11.31
N GLU A 175 -6.43 -18.27 12.35
CA GLU A 175 -5.28 -17.36 12.39
C GLU A 175 -4.07 -18.00 11.69
N ASP A 176 -3.38 -17.23 10.86
CA ASP A 176 -2.07 -17.62 10.33
C ASP A 176 -1.03 -17.72 11.46
N GLU A 177 -0.01 -18.57 11.26
CA GLU A 177 1.04 -18.73 12.27
C GLU A 177 1.80 -17.40 12.46
N PRO A 178 1.83 -16.85 13.68
CA PRO A 178 2.53 -15.60 13.93
C PRO A 178 4.02 -15.77 13.67
N PHE A 179 4.62 -14.80 13.00
CA PHE A 179 6.06 -14.81 12.74
C PHE A 179 6.76 -13.64 13.43
N SER A 180 8.06 -13.81 13.66
CA SER A 180 8.88 -12.80 14.29
C SER A 180 10.29 -12.80 13.74
N GLY A 181 10.95 -11.66 13.90
CA GLY A 181 12.24 -11.45 13.29
C GLY A 181 12.95 -10.22 13.79
N THR A 182 13.92 -9.79 12.99
CA THR A 182 14.69 -8.57 13.22
C THR A 182 14.50 -7.61 12.07
N TYR A 183 14.56 -6.31 12.35
CA TYR A 183 14.48 -5.28 11.33
C TYR A 183 15.54 -4.20 11.55
N THR A 184 15.94 -3.57 10.45
CA THR A 184 16.80 -2.39 10.44
C THR A 184 16.20 -1.31 9.54
N ILE A 185 16.52 -0.06 9.86
CA ILE A 185 16.07 1.12 9.13
C ILE A 185 17.29 1.93 8.71
N ASP A 186 17.32 2.31 7.44
CA ASP A 186 18.32 3.22 6.86
C ASP A 186 17.58 4.26 6.00
N GLY A 187 17.34 5.44 6.58
CA GLY A 187 16.46 6.45 5.98
C GLY A 187 15.01 5.94 5.85
N ASP A 188 14.52 5.90 4.61
CA ASP A 188 13.21 5.38 4.23
C ASP A 188 13.21 3.90 3.87
N ARG A 189 14.38 3.23 3.93
CA ARG A 189 14.52 1.80 3.64
C ARG A 189 14.37 0.95 4.90
N MET A 190 13.63 -0.15 4.76
CA MET A 190 13.50 -1.20 5.77
C MET A 190 14.06 -2.51 5.23
N ASN A 191 14.82 -3.20 6.08
CA ASN A 191 15.18 -4.59 5.87
C ASN A 191 14.68 -5.40 7.07
N ALA A 192 13.87 -6.43 6.83
CA ALA A 192 13.41 -7.33 7.88
C ALA A 192 13.80 -8.77 7.54
N ASN A 193 14.29 -9.52 8.53
CA ASN A 193 14.67 -10.92 8.41
C ASN A 193 13.85 -11.73 9.40
N PHE A 194 13.17 -12.76 8.92
CA PHE A 194 12.30 -13.62 9.71
C PHE A 194 12.34 -15.04 9.17
N THR A 195 11.71 -15.97 9.89
CA THR A 195 11.54 -17.36 9.44
C THR A 195 10.06 -17.62 9.33
N SER A 196 9.59 -17.99 8.14
CA SER A 196 8.24 -18.48 7.88
C SER A 196 8.23 -20.01 7.88
N GLU A 197 7.05 -20.60 7.60
CA GLU A 197 6.92 -22.03 7.31
C GLU A 197 7.79 -22.50 6.12
N ASN A 198 8.08 -21.60 5.18
CA ASN A 198 8.88 -21.87 3.98
C ASN A 198 10.39 -21.68 4.21
N GLY A 199 10.78 -21.23 5.40
CA GLY A 199 12.16 -21.07 5.82
C GLY A 199 12.55 -19.61 6.06
N PRO A 200 13.86 -19.31 6.07
CA PRO A 200 14.34 -17.94 6.27
C PRO A 200 13.93 -17.04 5.09
N GLU A 201 13.29 -15.93 5.42
CA GLU A 201 12.83 -14.92 4.48
C GLU A 201 13.43 -13.56 4.78
N THR A 202 13.42 -12.68 3.77
CA THR A 202 13.90 -11.32 3.90
C THR A 202 12.97 -10.38 3.17
N PHE A 203 12.34 -9.49 3.91
CA PHE A 203 11.66 -8.34 3.35
C PHE A 203 12.68 -7.22 3.11
N LYS A 204 12.67 -6.67 1.91
CA LYS A 204 13.36 -5.42 1.57
C LYS A 204 12.36 -4.49 0.96
N GLY A 205 12.22 -3.32 1.55
CA GLY A 205 11.23 -2.37 1.09
C GLY A 205 11.48 -0.99 1.62
N PHE A 206 10.49 -0.15 1.40
CA PHE A 206 10.49 1.22 1.83
C PHE A 206 9.27 1.46 2.70
N TYR A 207 9.40 2.40 3.63
CA TYR A 207 8.30 2.74 4.52
C TYR A 207 8.15 4.25 4.66
N LYS A 208 6.91 4.66 4.98
CA LYS A 208 6.61 6.03 5.39
C LYS A 208 5.54 6.01 6.47
N ILE A 209 5.62 6.98 7.37
CA ILE A 209 4.61 7.23 8.38
C ILE A 209 3.97 8.59 8.09
N VAL A 210 2.65 8.64 7.93
CA VAL A 210 1.86 9.86 7.76
C VAL A 210 0.66 9.80 8.70
N ASP A 211 0.49 10.76 9.60
CA ASP A 211 -0.65 10.84 10.53
C ASP A 211 -0.95 9.54 11.29
N SER A 212 0.08 8.89 11.83
CA SER A 212 -0.01 7.59 12.52
C SER A 212 -0.42 6.41 11.63
N ASN A 213 -0.32 6.56 10.32
CA ASN A 213 -0.48 5.51 9.34
C ASN A 213 0.90 5.12 8.81
N LEU A 214 1.18 3.82 8.78
CA LEU A 214 2.38 3.21 8.23
C LEU A 214 2.01 2.58 6.89
N ILE A 215 2.88 2.78 5.92
CA ILE A 215 2.97 1.91 4.75
C ILE A 215 4.35 1.29 4.70
N ASN A 216 4.40 0.03 4.28
CA ASN A 216 5.60 -0.69 3.90
C ASN A 216 5.37 -1.29 2.51
N VAL A 217 6.16 -0.87 1.54
CA VAL A 217 6.05 -1.35 0.16
C VAL A 217 7.32 -2.14 -0.19
N PRO A 218 7.21 -3.41 -0.62
CA PRO A 218 8.34 -4.19 -1.12
C PRO A 218 9.08 -3.46 -2.25
N GLU A 219 10.40 -3.65 -2.36
CA GLU A 219 11.22 -2.96 -3.37
C GLU A 219 10.81 -3.31 -4.81
N GLU A 220 10.29 -4.51 -5.02
CA GLU A 220 9.77 -5.07 -6.26
C GLU A 220 8.45 -4.43 -6.72
N GLU A 221 7.61 -3.95 -5.79
CA GLU A 221 6.33 -3.31 -6.10
C GLU A 221 6.45 -1.81 -6.37
N LEU A 222 7.66 -1.25 -6.22
CA LEU A 222 7.89 0.16 -6.44
C LEU A 222 7.88 0.54 -7.92
N PHE A 223 7.17 1.63 -8.22
CA PHE A 223 7.08 2.15 -9.57
C PHE A 223 8.30 3.01 -9.90
N SER A 224 8.88 2.77 -11.07
CA SER A 224 9.93 3.61 -11.65
C SER A 224 9.31 4.62 -12.60
N LYS A 225 9.89 5.81 -12.69
CA LYS A 225 9.44 6.83 -13.64
C LYS A 225 9.81 6.42 -15.08
N ASP A 226 8.86 6.44 -16.00
CA ASP A 226 9.08 6.22 -17.45
C ASP A 226 9.50 7.52 -18.17
#